data_AF-A0A7Y5H6C9-F1
#
_entry.id   AF-A0A7Y5H6C9-F1
#
_cell.length_a   1.000
_cell.length_b   1.000
_cell.length_c   1.000
_cell.angle_alpha   90.00
_cell.angle_beta   90.00
_cell.angle_gamma   90.00
#
_symmetry.space_group_name_H-M   'P 1'
#
loop_
_entity.id
_entity.type
_entity.pdbx_description
1 polymer ?
#
loop_
_entity_poly.entity_id
_entity_poly.type
_entity_poly.pdbx_seq_one_letter_code
_entity_poly.pdbx_strand_id
1 'polypeptide(L)'
;MLKHKVEPASDSAAAQDHRKVAWIDRGWYVAIEFEMASSGKLDQAIAIAKKNPFFVELVDERGMTWFRAIYFKKDFSKFQELYALAGPWKNTRFFLKGDEIKKDDFETWYACYQQYWGHRKNLNLQDYCGTNKVSVYPDFIGCYGRNIVLRWQDPLTYYAQYHTKLWYTFGKRQGNTFHLDKAAMRAFLKKQNAEYELCPCYGHESIDHYINKLPNDLNPHIHTEWQFKEDFLKITANRAFIHYDITLSMMPEICPVNEKSYEKFMNRIFKES
;
A
#
# COMPACT_ATOMS: atom_id res chain seq x y z
N MET A 1 -40.54 41.29 -57.85
CA MET A 1 -40.45 40.01 -57.10
C MET A 1 -38.99 39.56 -57.08
N LEU A 2 -38.23 39.98 -56.06
CA LEU A 2 -36.84 39.59 -55.84
C LEU A 2 -36.82 38.61 -54.65
N LYS A 3 -36.43 37.36 -54.90
CA LYS A 3 -36.27 36.34 -53.87
C LYS A 3 -34.87 36.48 -53.27
N HIS A 4 -34.79 37.00 -52.04
CA HIS A 4 -33.57 36.93 -51.24
C HIS A 4 -33.36 35.50 -50.75
N LYS A 5 -32.24 34.91 -51.15
CA LYS A 5 -31.70 33.65 -50.63
C LYS A 5 -30.89 33.99 -49.38
N VAL A 6 -31.35 33.54 -48.22
CA VAL A 6 -30.62 33.65 -46.95
C VAL A 6 -29.67 32.45 -46.87
N GLU A 7 -28.36 32.73 -46.87
CA GLU A 7 -27.34 31.74 -46.55
C GLU A 7 -27.21 31.63 -45.02
N PRO A 8 -27.09 30.42 -44.45
CA PRO A 8 -26.92 30.26 -43.01
C PRO A 8 -25.49 30.62 -42.60
N ALA A 9 -25.39 31.49 -41.59
CA ALA A 9 -24.15 31.82 -40.92
C ALA A 9 -23.54 30.55 -40.32
N SER A 10 -22.28 30.27 -40.68
CA SER A 10 -21.48 29.23 -40.08
C SER A 10 -21.02 29.68 -38.68
N ASP A 11 -21.73 29.23 -37.64
CA ASP A 11 -21.25 29.31 -36.26
C ASP A 11 -20.08 28.33 -36.08
N SER A 12 -18.86 28.80 -36.37
CA SER A 12 -17.65 28.11 -35.94
C SER A 12 -17.43 28.41 -34.45
N ALA A 13 -18.03 27.61 -33.59
CA ALA A 13 -17.71 27.58 -32.17
C ALA A 13 -16.21 27.25 -32.02
N ALA A 14 -15.46 28.21 -31.47
CA ALA A 14 -14.06 28.05 -31.14
C ALA A 14 -13.92 26.93 -30.08
N ALA A 15 -13.50 25.74 -30.52
CA ALA A 15 -13.06 24.68 -29.64
C ALA A 15 -11.81 25.19 -28.90
N GLN A 16 -11.98 25.50 -27.61
CA GLN A 16 -10.87 25.89 -26.75
C GLN A 16 -9.90 24.71 -26.63
N ASP A 17 -8.68 24.93 -27.11
CA ASP A 17 -7.52 24.08 -26.91
C ASP A 17 -7.24 23.94 -25.41
N HIS A 18 -7.77 22.87 -24.82
CA HIS A 18 -7.34 22.39 -23.51
C HIS A 18 -5.89 21.94 -23.61
N ARG A 19 -4.97 22.90 -23.54
CA ARG A 19 -3.54 22.67 -23.39
C ARG A 19 -3.37 21.57 -22.35
N LYS A 20 -2.78 20.44 -22.76
CA LYS A 20 -2.35 19.37 -21.87
C LYS A 20 -1.43 19.97 -20.81
N VAL A 21 -2.01 20.39 -19.69
CA VAL A 21 -1.25 20.80 -18.52
C VAL A 21 -0.42 19.59 -18.14
N ALA A 22 0.91 19.74 -18.13
CA ALA A 22 1.80 18.68 -17.72
C ALA A 22 1.35 18.20 -16.32
N TRP A 23 1.15 16.90 -16.19
CA TRP A 23 0.73 16.31 -14.92
C TRP A 23 1.80 16.60 -13.87
N ILE A 24 1.41 17.28 -12.79
CA ILE A 24 2.28 17.57 -11.65
C ILE A 24 1.95 16.54 -10.58
N ASP A 25 2.94 15.74 -10.20
CA ASP A 25 2.81 14.88 -9.03
C ASP A 25 2.69 15.74 -7.77
N ARG A 26 1.55 15.66 -7.09
CA ARG A 26 1.30 16.35 -5.81
C ARG A 26 1.37 15.40 -4.62
N GLY A 27 1.87 14.19 -4.82
CA GLY A 27 1.85 13.11 -3.85
C GLY A 27 0.43 12.61 -3.58
N TRP A 28 0.26 11.94 -2.44
CA TRP A 28 -1.02 11.38 -2.05
C TRP A 28 -1.98 12.47 -1.54
N TYR A 29 -3.16 12.58 -2.16
CA TYR A 29 -4.30 13.36 -1.69
C TYR A 29 -5.61 12.71 -2.08
N VAL A 30 -6.65 12.99 -1.29
CA VAL A 30 -8.04 12.61 -1.56
C VAL A 30 -8.91 13.86 -1.64
N ALA A 31 -9.78 13.93 -2.64
CA ALA A 31 -10.86 14.90 -2.67
C ALA A 31 -12.19 14.20 -2.40
N ILE A 32 -13.05 14.84 -1.63
CA ILE A 32 -14.46 14.48 -1.50
C ILE A 32 -15.28 15.57 -2.17
N GLU A 33 -16.23 15.16 -3.00
CA GLU A 33 -17.25 16.02 -3.56
C GLU A 33 -18.62 15.54 -3.12
N PHE A 34 -19.49 16.46 -2.73
CA PHE A 34 -20.87 16.15 -2.42
C PHE A 34 -21.77 17.28 -2.85
N GLU A 35 -22.97 16.95 -3.31
CA GLU A 35 -24.03 17.92 -3.57
C GLU A 35 -25.00 18.04 -2.39
N MET A 36 -25.99 18.92 -2.53
CA MET A 36 -27.11 19.01 -1.61
C MET A 36 -27.81 17.66 -1.44
N ALA A 37 -27.61 17.03 -0.28
CA ALA A 37 -28.48 15.97 0.18
C ALA A 37 -29.67 16.58 0.94
N SER A 38 -30.84 15.94 0.91
CA SER A 38 -31.98 16.24 1.80
C SER A 38 -31.71 16.00 3.29
N SER A 39 -30.44 15.88 3.68
CA SER A 39 -30.01 15.58 5.04
C SER A 39 -29.93 16.86 5.85
N GLY A 40 -30.42 16.83 7.10
CA GLY A 40 -30.23 17.92 8.07
C GLY A 40 -28.77 18.13 8.51
N LYS A 41 -27.80 17.43 7.90
CA LYS A 41 -26.37 17.53 8.18
C LYS A 41 -25.60 18.31 7.11
N LEU A 42 -26.28 18.84 6.09
CA LEU A 42 -25.64 19.55 4.97
C LEU A 42 -24.84 20.76 5.45
N ASP A 43 -25.45 21.65 6.24
CA ASP A 43 -24.79 22.85 6.75
C ASP A 43 -23.57 22.51 7.59
N GLN A 44 -23.65 21.43 8.37
CA GLN A 44 -22.53 20.92 9.16
C GLN A 44 -21.39 20.42 8.27
N ALA A 45 -21.70 19.66 7.22
CA ALA A 45 -20.70 19.16 6.27
C ALA A 45 -20.01 20.32 5.53
N ILE A 46 -20.78 21.32 5.07
CA ILE A 46 -20.25 22.53 4.43
C ILE A 46 -19.36 23.31 5.40
N ALA A 47 -19.79 23.48 6.66
CA ALA A 47 -19.01 24.19 7.67
C ALA A 47 -17.68 23.49 7.98
N ILE A 48 -17.63 22.15 7.97
CA ILE A 48 -16.38 21.39 8.10
C ILE A 48 -15.52 21.54 6.85
N ALA A 49 -16.12 21.40 5.66
CA ALA A 49 -15.42 21.52 4.39
C ALA A 49 -14.76 22.90 4.22
N LYS A 50 -15.45 23.99 4.57
CA LYS A 50 -14.95 25.37 4.51
C LYS A 50 -13.74 25.66 5.40
N LYS A 51 -13.45 24.81 6.40
CA LYS A 51 -12.22 24.91 7.20
C LYS A 51 -11.00 24.41 6.45
N ASN A 52 -11.18 23.67 5.35
CA ASN A 52 -10.09 23.18 4.52
C ASN A 52 -9.62 24.31 3.57
N PRO A 53 -8.31 24.64 3.53
CA PRO A 53 -7.79 25.69 2.64
C PRO A 53 -7.93 25.38 1.13
N PHE A 54 -8.23 24.13 0.78
CA PHE A 54 -8.46 23.66 -0.58
C PHE A 54 -9.95 23.33 -0.82
N PHE A 55 -10.84 24.03 -0.14
CA PHE A 55 -12.27 24.00 -0.39
C PHE A 55 -12.64 24.84 -1.61
N VAL A 56 -13.57 24.34 -2.42
CA VAL A 56 -14.15 25.08 -3.54
C VAL A 56 -15.62 24.69 -3.74
N GLU A 57 -16.44 25.68 -4.06
CA GLU A 57 -17.82 25.49 -4.54
C GLU A 57 -17.79 25.46 -6.07
N LEU A 58 -18.35 24.41 -6.65
CA LEU A 58 -18.41 24.21 -8.09
C LEU A 58 -19.88 24.24 -8.51
N VAL A 59 -20.17 24.77 -9.69
CA VAL A 59 -21.50 24.74 -10.28
C VAL A 59 -21.40 23.97 -11.59
N ASP A 60 -22.20 22.92 -11.73
CA ASP A 60 -22.23 22.14 -12.98
C ASP A 60 -23.12 22.79 -14.05
N GLU A 61 -23.15 22.20 -15.24
CA GLU A 61 -23.93 22.68 -16.39
C GLU A 61 -25.44 22.73 -16.13
N ARG A 62 -25.93 22.01 -15.10
CA ARG A 62 -27.34 21.97 -14.70
C ARG A 62 -27.65 22.99 -13.60
N GLY A 63 -26.67 23.79 -13.18
CA GLY A 63 -26.81 24.74 -12.09
C GLY A 63 -26.73 24.09 -10.69
N MET A 64 -26.34 22.82 -10.59
CA MET A 64 -26.21 22.14 -9.30
C MET A 64 -24.90 22.53 -8.63
N THR A 65 -24.97 22.86 -7.34
CA THR A 65 -23.79 23.20 -6.54
C THR A 65 -23.16 21.95 -5.93
N TRP A 66 -21.86 21.78 -6.19
CA TRP A 66 -21.00 20.74 -5.65
C TRP A 66 -20.00 21.36 -4.68
N PHE A 67 -19.83 20.73 -3.53
CA PHE A 67 -18.86 21.14 -2.51
C PHE A 67 -17.66 20.20 -2.57
N ARG A 68 -16.49 20.72 -2.96
CA ARG A 68 -15.24 19.95 -3.04
C ARG A 68 -14.28 20.38 -1.93
N ALA A 69 -13.67 19.41 -1.26
CA ALA A 69 -12.55 19.64 -0.34
C ALA A 69 -11.42 18.63 -0.58
N ILE A 70 -10.17 19.09 -0.60
CA ILE A 70 -8.98 18.27 -0.86
C ILE A 70 -8.15 18.11 0.40
N TYR A 71 -7.83 16.86 0.75
CA TYR A 71 -7.05 16.51 1.94
C TYR A 71 -5.79 15.73 1.55
N PHE A 72 -4.66 16.17 2.09
CA PHE A 72 -3.39 15.47 1.95
C PHE A 72 -3.24 14.41 3.05
N LYS A 73 -2.29 13.49 2.88
CA LYS A 73 -2.01 12.41 3.85
C LYS A 73 -1.92 12.88 5.32
N LYS A 74 -1.31 14.05 5.55
CA LYS A 74 -1.16 14.66 6.90
C LYS A 74 -2.47 15.15 7.52
N ASP A 75 -3.47 15.46 6.70
CA ASP A 75 -4.76 16.02 7.10
C ASP A 75 -5.88 14.96 7.06
N PHE A 76 -5.52 13.68 6.96
CA PHE A 76 -6.48 12.60 6.77
C PHE A 76 -7.49 12.46 7.93
N SER A 77 -7.12 12.81 9.16
CA SER A 77 -8.07 12.87 10.28
C SER A 77 -9.21 13.86 10.03
N LYS A 78 -8.91 15.03 9.45
CA LYS A 78 -9.93 16.03 9.08
C LYS A 78 -10.81 15.55 7.93
N PHE A 79 -10.25 14.75 7.02
CA PHE A 79 -11.03 14.08 5.98
C PHE A 79 -12.05 13.12 6.61
N GLN A 80 -11.66 12.35 7.63
CA GLN A 80 -12.56 11.40 8.32
C GLN A 80 -13.78 12.11 8.94
N GLU A 81 -13.60 13.31 9.49
CA GLU A 81 -14.69 14.12 10.04
C GLU A 81 -15.72 14.47 8.97
N LEU A 82 -15.28 14.92 7.79
CA LEU A 82 -16.16 15.27 6.68
C LEU A 82 -16.80 14.02 6.06
N TYR A 83 -16.01 12.96 5.89
CA TYR A 83 -16.49 11.67 5.38
C TYR A 83 -17.61 11.09 6.24
N ALA A 84 -17.51 11.18 7.57
CA ALA A 84 -18.55 10.68 8.47
C ALA A 84 -19.91 11.36 8.28
N LEU A 85 -19.93 12.58 7.73
CA LEU A 85 -21.16 13.32 7.44
C LEU A 85 -21.64 13.07 6.00
N ALA A 86 -20.76 13.31 5.03
CA ALA A 86 -21.12 13.36 3.60
C ALA A 86 -20.81 12.06 2.84
N GLY A 87 -19.86 11.25 3.32
CA GLY A 87 -19.42 10.02 2.66
C GLY A 87 -20.55 9.04 2.32
N PRO A 88 -21.49 8.76 3.25
CA PRO A 88 -22.61 7.87 3.00
C PRO A 88 -23.62 8.37 1.97
N TRP A 89 -23.64 9.66 1.61
CA TRP A 89 -24.65 10.18 0.68
C TRP A 89 -24.53 9.55 -0.71
N LYS A 90 -25.67 9.48 -1.41
CA LYS A 90 -25.78 8.85 -2.73
C LYS A 90 -24.91 9.56 -3.77
N ASN A 91 -24.90 10.88 -3.73
CA ASN A 91 -24.24 11.73 -4.71
C ASN A 91 -22.92 12.30 -4.16
N THR A 92 -22.19 11.47 -3.42
CA THR A 92 -20.83 11.77 -2.97
C THR A 92 -19.83 11.05 -3.85
N ARG A 93 -18.82 11.79 -4.31
CA ARG A 93 -17.74 11.28 -5.16
C ARG A 93 -16.41 11.43 -4.45
N PHE A 94 -15.49 10.53 -4.78
CA PHE A 94 -14.14 10.53 -4.24
C PHE A 94 -13.15 10.59 -5.38
N PHE A 95 -12.12 11.39 -5.22
CA PHE A 95 -11.02 11.48 -6.17
C PHE A 95 -9.73 11.21 -5.43
N LEU A 96 -8.91 10.29 -5.93
CA LEU A 96 -7.59 10.03 -5.39
C LEU A 96 -6.53 10.41 -6.41
N LYS A 97 -5.59 11.28 -6.02
CA LYS A 97 -4.54 11.81 -6.91
C LYS A 97 -5.08 12.39 -8.24
N GLY A 98 -6.33 12.83 -8.23
CA GLY A 98 -7.02 13.43 -9.39
C GLY A 98 -7.98 12.49 -10.11
N ASP A 99 -7.87 11.18 -9.91
CA ASP A 99 -8.73 10.19 -10.56
C ASP A 99 -9.95 9.89 -9.70
N GLU A 100 -11.14 9.89 -10.31
CA GLU A 100 -12.37 9.48 -9.63
C GLU A 100 -12.30 7.98 -9.31
N ILE A 101 -12.63 7.62 -8.07
CA ILE A 101 -12.63 6.23 -7.60
C ILE A 101 -14.04 5.82 -7.20
N LYS A 102 -14.37 4.55 -7.42
CA LYS A 102 -15.66 4.00 -7.01
C LYS A 102 -15.78 4.04 -5.49
N LYS A 103 -16.99 4.31 -5.01
CA LYS A 103 -17.27 4.37 -3.57
C LYS A 103 -16.93 3.05 -2.87
N ASP A 104 -17.26 1.91 -3.46
CA ASP A 104 -16.94 0.59 -2.89
C ASP A 104 -15.42 0.35 -2.76
N ASP A 105 -14.65 0.79 -3.77
CA ASP A 105 -13.18 0.70 -3.74
C ASP A 105 -12.63 1.62 -2.64
N PHE A 106 -13.19 2.83 -2.50
CA PHE A 106 -12.84 3.75 -1.42
C PHE A 106 -13.15 3.16 -0.03
N GLU A 107 -14.36 2.66 0.16
CA GLU A 107 -14.84 2.11 1.43
C GLU A 107 -14.01 0.92 1.89
N THR A 108 -13.55 0.08 0.96
CA THR A 108 -12.71 -1.09 1.26
C THR A 108 -11.41 -0.70 1.96
N TRP A 109 -10.62 0.20 1.37
CA TRP A 109 -9.36 0.61 2.00
C TRP A 109 -9.59 1.57 3.18
N TYR A 110 -10.67 2.37 3.15
CA TYR A 110 -11.05 3.25 4.26
C TYR A 110 -11.41 2.47 5.52
N ALA A 111 -12.16 1.37 5.40
CA ALA A 111 -12.48 0.49 6.52
C ALA A 111 -11.21 -0.13 7.12
N CYS A 112 -10.28 -0.60 6.28
CA CYS A 112 -8.96 -1.07 6.73
C CYS A 112 -8.22 0.05 7.48
N TYR A 113 -8.17 1.25 6.92
CA TYR A 113 -7.57 2.41 7.58
C TYR A 113 -8.24 2.68 8.95
N GLN A 114 -9.56 2.71 9.04
CA GLN A 114 -10.26 2.94 10.31
C GLN A 114 -9.95 1.85 11.35
N GLN A 115 -9.95 0.58 10.94
CA GLN A 115 -9.69 -0.55 11.83
C GLN A 115 -8.30 -0.48 12.47
N TYR A 116 -7.28 -0.15 11.68
CA TYR A 116 -5.89 -0.15 12.14
C TYR A 116 -5.42 1.23 12.66
N TRP A 117 -6.05 2.33 12.24
CA TRP A 117 -5.68 3.71 12.60
C TRP A 117 -6.58 4.33 13.67
N GLY A 118 -7.90 4.06 13.62
CA GLY A 118 -8.90 4.68 14.50
C GLY A 118 -8.89 4.13 15.93
N HIS A 119 -8.44 2.89 16.12
CA HIS A 119 -8.54 2.20 17.42
C HIS A 119 -7.26 2.25 18.28
N ARG A 120 -6.12 2.72 17.76
CA ARG A 120 -4.84 2.66 18.51
C ARG A 120 -4.06 3.96 18.41
N LYS A 121 -4.53 4.99 19.12
CA LYS A 121 -3.89 6.32 19.28
C LYS A 121 -2.44 6.30 19.81
N ASN A 122 -1.89 5.13 20.18
CA ASN A 122 -0.60 4.97 20.85
C ASN A 122 0.39 4.04 20.13
N LEU A 123 0.10 3.56 18.91
CA LEU A 123 1.06 2.74 18.14
C LEU A 123 1.49 3.47 16.88
N ASN A 124 2.78 3.40 16.56
CA ASN A 124 3.31 4.00 15.35
C ASN A 124 2.71 3.29 14.14
N LEU A 125 1.98 4.04 13.33
CA LEU A 125 1.46 3.75 11.98
C LEU A 125 2.29 2.76 11.14
N GLN A 126 3.60 2.89 11.30
CA GLN A 126 4.60 2.18 10.53
C GLN A 126 4.70 0.70 10.91
N ASP A 127 4.19 0.31 12.08
CA ASP A 127 4.22 -1.05 12.63
C ASP A 127 3.26 -2.01 11.90
N TYR A 128 2.16 -1.49 11.33
CA TYR A 128 1.11 -2.30 10.69
C TYR A 128 1.16 -2.29 9.15
N CYS A 129 1.70 -1.23 8.54
CA CYS A 129 1.82 -1.14 7.08
C CYS A 129 3.29 -1.22 6.61
N GLY A 130 4.15 -1.92 7.37
CA GLY A 130 5.45 -2.38 6.89
C GLY A 130 6.51 -1.30 6.70
N THR A 131 6.51 -0.24 7.51
CA THR A 131 7.50 0.85 7.37
C THR A 131 8.14 1.27 8.68
N ASN A 132 8.10 0.42 9.73
CA ASN A 132 8.59 0.80 11.06
C ASN A 132 10.06 1.20 11.03
N LYS A 133 10.33 2.49 11.28
CA LYS A 133 11.68 3.07 11.37
C LYS A 133 12.37 2.80 12.71
N VAL A 134 11.76 2.03 13.62
CA VAL A 134 12.37 1.70 14.93
C VAL A 134 13.62 0.82 14.76
N SER A 135 13.76 0.12 13.63
CA SER A 135 14.93 -0.66 13.25
C SER A 135 15.54 -0.12 11.95
N VAL A 136 16.78 -0.52 11.66
CA VAL A 136 17.49 -0.21 10.40
C VAL A 136 16.70 -0.70 9.17
N TYR A 137 15.83 -1.70 9.37
CA TYR A 137 14.93 -2.25 8.38
C TYR A 137 13.58 -2.61 9.01
N PRO A 138 12.46 -2.63 8.26
CA PRO A 138 11.14 -2.90 8.81
C PRO A 138 10.94 -4.39 9.06
N ASP A 139 9.96 -4.74 9.88
CA ASP A 139 9.68 -6.15 10.22
C ASP A 139 9.14 -6.95 9.04
N PHE A 140 8.43 -6.27 8.15
CA PHE A 140 7.87 -6.80 6.92
C PHE A 140 7.68 -5.69 5.91
N ILE A 141 7.54 -6.07 4.64
CA ILE A 141 7.20 -5.18 3.52
C ILE A 141 5.82 -5.57 2.97
N GLY A 142 4.96 -4.58 2.71
CA GLY A 142 3.55 -4.77 2.32
C GLY A 142 2.56 -4.53 3.47
N CYS A 143 1.30 -4.91 3.27
CA CYS A 143 0.25 -4.73 4.28
C CYS A 143 0.24 -5.85 5.33
N TYR A 144 -0.28 -5.55 6.53
CA TYR A 144 -0.50 -6.56 7.58
C TYR A 144 -1.29 -7.77 7.04
N GLY A 145 -0.81 -8.99 7.33
CA GLY A 145 -1.39 -10.24 6.84
C GLY A 145 -1.18 -10.53 5.33
N ARG A 146 -0.59 -9.59 4.59
CA ARG A 146 -0.37 -9.64 3.13
C ARG A 146 1.02 -9.13 2.75
N ASN A 147 2.01 -9.59 3.51
CA ASN A 147 3.36 -9.07 3.49
C ASN A 147 4.42 -10.14 3.22
N ILE A 148 5.63 -9.66 2.97
CA ILE A 148 6.84 -10.45 3.06
C ILE A 148 7.56 -10.05 4.35
N VAL A 149 7.84 -11.04 5.20
CA VAL A 149 8.51 -10.84 6.48
C VAL A 149 10.01 -10.69 6.27
N LEU A 150 10.59 -9.65 6.88
CA LEU A 150 12.02 -9.36 6.92
C LEU A 150 12.63 -9.60 8.29
N ARG A 151 11.88 -9.60 9.39
CA ARG A 151 12.43 -9.94 10.70
C ARG A 151 12.68 -11.45 10.82
N TRP A 152 13.57 -11.84 11.72
CA TRP A 152 13.75 -13.25 12.05
C TRP A 152 12.43 -13.90 12.49
N GLN A 153 12.15 -15.08 11.97
CA GLN A 153 11.20 -16.03 12.50
C GLN A 153 11.85 -17.40 12.51
N ASP A 154 11.55 -18.19 13.55
CA ASP A 154 12.04 -19.56 13.62
C ASP A 154 11.43 -20.39 12.46
N PRO A 155 12.25 -20.90 11.52
CA PRO A 155 11.78 -21.67 10.37
C PRO A 155 11.04 -22.96 10.75
N LEU A 156 11.18 -23.44 11.99
CA LEU A 156 10.49 -24.62 12.51
C LEU A 156 9.08 -24.33 13.03
N THR A 157 8.68 -23.07 13.16
CA THR A 157 7.35 -22.73 13.66
C THR A 157 6.30 -22.91 12.57
N TYR A 158 5.14 -23.44 12.97
CA TYR A 158 3.97 -23.55 12.09
C TYR A 158 3.61 -22.20 11.45
N TYR A 159 3.67 -21.11 12.22
CA TYR A 159 3.39 -19.77 11.71
C TYR A 159 4.34 -19.34 10.57
N ALA A 160 5.64 -19.59 10.71
CA ALA A 160 6.64 -19.29 9.69
C ALA A 160 6.39 -20.04 8.37
N GLN A 161 5.85 -21.26 8.46
CA GLN A 161 5.65 -22.16 7.33
C GLN A 161 4.31 -21.95 6.60
N TYR A 162 3.23 -21.66 7.34
CA TYR A 162 1.87 -21.62 6.79
C TYR A 162 1.31 -20.22 6.56
N HIS A 163 1.64 -19.27 7.43
CA HIS A 163 0.93 -17.98 7.49
C HIS A 163 1.76 -16.79 7.04
N THR A 164 3.08 -16.92 7.00
CA THR A 164 3.99 -15.82 6.63
C THR A 164 4.81 -16.17 5.41
N LYS A 165 5.12 -15.15 4.59
CA LYS A 165 6.09 -15.31 3.49
C LYS A 165 7.42 -14.70 3.91
N LEU A 166 8.35 -15.53 4.35
CA LEU A 166 9.72 -15.11 4.63
C LEU A 166 10.42 -14.75 3.31
N TRP A 167 11.19 -13.66 3.28
CA TRP A 167 11.77 -13.19 2.02
C TRP A 167 12.66 -14.24 1.33
N TYR A 168 13.38 -15.06 2.09
CA TYR A 168 14.24 -16.13 1.58
C TYR A 168 13.47 -17.39 1.13
N THR A 169 12.14 -17.32 1.00
CA THR A 169 11.32 -18.36 0.36
C THR A 169 11.06 -18.09 -1.13
N PHE A 170 11.41 -16.90 -1.62
CA PHE A 170 11.20 -16.49 -3.01
C PHE A 170 12.38 -16.84 -3.89
N GLY A 171 13.04 -17.98 -3.70
CA GLY A 171 14.24 -18.30 -4.46
C GLY A 171 14.44 -19.80 -4.60
N LYS A 172 15.51 -20.15 -5.31
CA LYS A 172 15.87 -21.55 -5.57
C LYS A 172 17.36 -21.76 -5.48
N ARG A 173 17.76 -22.91 -4.97
CA ARG A 173 19.13 -23.39 -4.97
C ARG A 173 19.56 -23.84 -6.36
N GLN A 174 20.75 -23.42 -6.78
CA GLN A 174 21.49 -23.96 -7.92
C GLN A 174 22.93 -24.23 -7.47
N GLY A 175 23.28 -25.50 -7.34
CA GLY A 175 24.57 -25.92 -6.77
C GLY A 175 24.74 -25.46 -5.31
N ASN A 176 25.74 -24.62 -5.06
CA ASN A 176 26.07 -24.08 -3.72
C ASN A 176 25.56 -22.65 -3.51
N THR A 177 24.74 -22.14 -4.41
CA THR A 177 24.20 -20.78 -4.35
C THR A 177 22.68 -20.85 -4.36
N PHE A 178 22.05 -20.10 -3.47
CA PHE A 178 20.62 -19.82 -3.50
C PHE A 178 20.39 -18.49 -4.20
N HIS A 179 19.56 -18.50 -5.24
CA HIS A 179 19.23 -17.32 -6.04
C HIS A 179 17.87 -16.78 -5.61
N LEU A 180 17.83 -15.54 -5.13
CA LEU A 180 16.61 -14.85 -4.73
C LEU A 180 15.89 -14.28 -5.96
N ASP A 181 14.64 -14.65 -6.15
CA ASP A 181 13.76 -14.11 -7.18
C ASP A 181 13.01 -12.86 -6.68
N LYS A 182 13.69 -11.72 -6.79
CA LYS A 182 13.13 -10.41 -6.47
C LYS A 182 11.93 -10.04 -7.36
N ALA A 183 11.80 -10.60 -8.56
CA ALA A 183 10.65 -10.36 -9.42
C ALA A 183 9.40 -11.06 -8.87
N ALA A 184 9.54 -12.31 -8.41
CA ALA A 184 8.48 -13.04 -7.72
C ALA A 184 8.02 -12.33 -6.44
N MET A 185 8.95 -11.75 -5.66
CA MET A 185 8.60 -10.96 -4.48
C MET A 185 7.69 -9.77 -4.83
N ARG A 186 8.04 -9.01 -5.88
CA ARG A 186 7.23 -7.88 -6.37
C ARG A 186 5.87 -8.33 -6.87
N ALA A 187 5.84 -9.39 -7.68
CA ALA A 187 4.60 -9.93 -8.22
C ALA A 187 3.67 -10.41 -7.09
N PHE A 188 4.22 -11.04 -6.05
CA PHE A 188 3.46 -11.42 -4.87
C PHE A 188 2.86 -10.21 -4.16
N LEU A 189 3.66 -9.19 -3.82
CA LEU A 189 3.16 -8.01 -3.11
C LEU A 189 2.14 -7.23 -3.95
N LYS A 190 2.37 -7.08 -5.26
CA LYS A 190 1.41 -6.45 -6.17
C LYS A 190 0.07 -7.18 -6.17
N LYS A 191 0.09 -8.52 -6.26
CA LYS A 191 -1.13 -9.33 -6.23
C LYS A 191 -1.86 -9.24 -4.89
N GLN A 192 -1.13 -9.37 -3.79
CA GLN A 192 -1.73 -9.43 -2.45
C GLN A 192 -2.30 -8.08 -1.99
N ASN A 193 -1.67 -6.99 -2.42
CA ASN A 193 -2.02 -5.64 -1.97
C ASN A 193 -2.74 -4.80 -3.03
N ALA A 194 -3.23 -5.42 -4.12
CA ALA A 194 -3.89 -4.72 -5.22
C ALA A 194 -5.06 -3.82 -4.74
N GLU A 195 -5.85 -4.30 -3.79
CA GLU A 195 -6.97 -3.54 -3.20
C GLU A 195 -6.54 -2.35 -2.32
N TYR A 196 -5.25 -2.25 -1.98
CA TYR A 196 -4.69 -1.23 -1.10
C TYR A 196 -3.74 -0.26 -1.82
N GLU A 197 -3.59 -0.34 -3.15
CA GLU A 197 -2.76 0.61 -3.93
C GLU A 197 -3.19 2.08 -3.72
N LEU A 198 -4.46 2.27 -3.35
CA LEU A 198 -5.07 3.58 -3.08
C LEU A 198 -4.84 4.07 -1.63
N CYS A 199 -4.40 3.20 -0.73
CA CYS A 199 -4.28 3.51 0.70
C CYS A 199 -3.13 4.51 0.96
N PRO A 200 -3.35 5.58 1.75
CA PRO A 200 -2.29 6.54 2.10
C PRO A 200 -1.14 5.90 2.88
N CYS A 201 -1.40 4.79 3.56
CA CYS A 201 -0.41 4.06 4.34
C CYS A 201 0.42 3.09 3.50
N TYR A 202 -0.01 2.78 2.27
CA TYR A 202 0.69 1.82 1.43
C TYR A 202 1.93 2.47 0.78
N GLY A 203 3.10 2.15 1.31
CA GLY A 203 4.37 2.75 0.92
C GLY A 203 5.00 2.09 -0.31
N HIS A 204 4.44 2.30 -1.51
CA HIS A 204 5.01 1.76 -2.76
C HIS A 204 6.52 2.04 -2.90
N GLU A 205 6.94 3.29 -2.66
CA GLU A 205 8.33 3.72 -2.79
C GLU A 205 9.27 3.02 -1.78
N SER A 206 8.73 2.55 -0.65
CA SER A 206 9.52 1.84 0.36
C SER A 206 9.71 0.36 0.01
N ILE A 207 8.75 -0.27 -0.66
CA ILE A 207 8.79 -1.72 -0.95
C ILE A 207 9.96 -2.05 -1.89
N ASP A 208 10.08 -1.32 -3.01
CA ASP A 208 11.15 -1.57 -3.97
C ASP A 208 12.53 -1.25 -3.40
N HIS A 209 12.63 -0.23 -2.56
CA HIS A 209 13.87 0.08 -1.84
C HIS A 209 14.36 -1.11 -1.01
N TYR A 210 13.49 -1.71 -0.19
CA TYR A 210 13.86 -2.84 0.65
C TYR A 210 14.15 -4.12 -0.15
N ILE A 211 13.34 -4.42 -1.18
CA ILE A 211 13.60 -5.58 -2.06
C ILE A 211 14.95 -5.45 -2.77
N ASN A 212 15.30 -4.25 -3.22
CA ASN A 212 16.57 -4.03 -3.91
C ASN A 212 17.78 -4.22 -3.01
N LYS A 213 17.68 -3.88 -1.71
CA LYS A 213 18.74 -4.08 -0.72
C LYS A 213 18.99 -5.53 -0.32
N LEU A 214 18.00 -6.42 -0.47
CA LEU A 214 18.22 -7.84 -0.22
C LEU A 214 19.31 -8.41 -1.16
N PRO A 215 20.06 -9.44 -0.77
CA PRO A 215 21.04 -10.07 -1.66
C PRO A 215 20.34 -10.68 -2.89
N ASN A 216 21.02 -10.70 -4.04
CA ASN A 216 20.56 -11.53 -5.17
C ASN A 216 20.88 -13.01 -4.91
N ASP A 217 22.00 -13.27 -4.24
CA ASP A 217 22.56 -14.60 -4.08
C ASP A 217 22.99 -14.85 -2.64
N LEU A 218 22.72 -16.05 -2.13
CA LEU A 218 23.18 -16.54 -0.84
C LEU A 218 23.94 -17.85 -1.04
N ASN A 219 25.26 -17.78 -0.87
CA ASN A 219 26.11 -18.96 -0.79
C ASN A 219 26.55 -19.19 0.67
N PRO A 220 26.13 -20.28 1.36
CA PRO A 220 26.51 -20.59 2.74
C PRO A 220 28.02 -20.67 3.04
N HIS A 221 28.86 -20.93 2.03
CA HIS A 221 30.32 -20.91 2.21
C HIS A 221 30.89 -19.50 2.33
N ILE A 222 30.19 -18.49 1.80
CA ILE A 222 30.56 -17.08 1.87
C ILE A 222 29.76 -16.39 2.99
N HIS A 223 28.46 -16.68 3.04
CA HIS A 223 27.49 -16.14 3.98
C HIS A 223 27.24 -17.16 5.09
N THR A 224 28.18 -17.26 6.03
CA THR A 224 28.16 -18.24 7.11
C THR A 224 26.98 -18.06 8.08
N GLU A 225 26.22 -16.97 7.95
CA GLU A 225 24.97 -16.76 8.67
C GLU A 225 23.81 -17.65 8.16
N TRP A 226 24.01 -18.29 7.01
CA TRP A 226 23.04 -19.13 6.31
C TRP A 226 23.52 -20.56 6.15
N GLN A 227 22.58 -21.48 6.04
CA GLN A 227 22.82 -22.89 5.75
C GLN A 227 21.68 -23.46 4.92
N PHE A 228 21.97 -24.48 4.12
CA PHE A 228 20.91 -25.18 3.40
C PHE A 228 20.06 -26.02 4.34
N LYS A 229 18.81 -26.25 3.93
CA LYS A 229 17.81 -27.01 4.69
C LYS A 229 18.33 -28.37 5.17
N GLU A 230 19.09 -29.09 4.34
CA GLU A 230 19.60 -30.42 4.70
C GLU A 230 20.54 -30.34 5.91
N ASP A 231 21.41 -29.34 5.96
CA ASP A 231 22.35 -29.15 7.07
C ASP A 231 21.66 -28.56 8.30
N PHE A 232 20.69 -27.67 8.10
CA PHE A 232 19.81 -27.20 9.17
C PHE A 232 19.15 -28.38 9.88
N LEU A 233 18.53 -29.29 9.12
CA LEU A 233 17.81 -30.45 9.66
C LEU A 233 18.71 -31.44 10.39
N LYS A 234 19.95 -31.66 9.93
CA LYS A 234 20.92 -32.49 10.66
C LYS A 234 21.21 -31.94 12.05
N ILE A 235 21.34 -30.61 12.17
CA ILE A 235 21.66 -29.94 13.44
C ILE A 235 20.41 -29.87 14.34
N THR A 236 19.23 -29.66 13.76
CA THR A 236 17.97 -29.53 14.51
C THR A 236 17.20 -30.83 14.72
N ALA A 237 17.74 -31.97 14.29
CA ALA A 237 17.10 -33.30 14.43
C ALA A 237 16.70 -33.62 15.89
N ASN A 238 17.41 -33.09 16.89
CA ASN A 238 17.07 -33.24 18.31
C ASN A 238 15.93 -32.30 18.79
N ARG A 239 15.58 -31.25 18.03
CA ARG A 239 14.47 -30.32 18.31
C ARG A 239 13.20 -30.65 17.52
N ALA A 240 13.31 -31.39 16.42
CA ALA A 240 12.23 -31.66 15.47
C ALA A 240 11.17 -32.68 15.95
N PHE A 241 11.34 -33.28 17.14
CA PHE A 241 10.44 -34.32 17.65
C PHE A 241 9.02 -33.86 18.05
N ILE A 242 8.69 -32.57 17.99
CA ILE A 242 7.41 -32.06 18.53
C ILE A 242 6.36 -31.73 17.46
N HIS A 243 6.69 -31.58 16.17
CA HIS A 243 5.68 -31.29 15.13
C HIS A 243 5.90 -32.10 13.84
N TYR A 244 5.14 -33.20 13.74
CA TYR A 244 5.08 -34.25 12.70
C TYR A 244 5.25 -33.82 11.23
N ASP A 245 5.84 -34.76 10.46
CA ASP A 245 6.10 -34.96 9.01
C ASP A 245 5.52 -34.03 7.92
N ILE A 246 4.46 -33.26 8.17
CA ILE A 246 3.84 -32.37 7.18
C ILE A 246 4.67 -31.06 7.01
N THR A 247 5.53 -30.74 7.98
CA THR A 247 6.29 -29.48 8.07
C THR A 247 7.57 -29.44 7.21
N LEU A 248 8.21 -30.60 7.00
CA LEU A 248 9.52 -30.65 6.35
C LEU A 248 9.45 -30.29 4.87
N SER A 249 8.42 -30.71 4.12
CA SER A 249 8.30 -30.38 2.69
C SER A 249 8.11 -28.88 2.45
N MET A 250 7.55 -28.17 3.43
CA MET A 250 7.25 -26.74 3.36
C MET A 250 8.42 -25.85 3.85
N MET A 251 9.46 -26.44 4.43
CA MET A 251 10.62 -25.66 4.87
C MET A 251 11.36 -25.01 3.69
N PRO A 252 11.83 -23.76 3.86
CA PRO A 252 12.65 -23.06 2.87
C PRO A 252 13.90 -23.85 2.50
N GLU A 253 14.38 -23.72 1.25
CA GLU A 253 15.62 -24.41 0.80
C GLU A 253 16.88 -23.90 1.52
N ILE A 254 16.85 -22.66 2.01
CA ILE A 254 17.91 -22.05 2.79
C ILE A 254 17.33 -21.45 4.07
N CYS A 255 18.03 -21.62 5.19
CA CYS A 255 17.62 -21.13 6.50
C CYS A 255 18.77 -20.37 7.15
N PRO A 256 18.48 -19.34 7.97
CA PRO A 256 19.49 -18.79 8.85
C PRO A 256 19.92 -19.82 9.90
N VAL A 257 21.17 -19.74 10.33
CA VAL A 257 21.72 -20.65 11.34
C VAL A 257 21.01 -20.45 12.70
N ASN A 258 20.73 -19.20 13.07
CA ASN A 258 19.98 -18.80 14.25
C ASN A 258 19.58 -17.31 14.16
N GLU A 259 18.77 -16.84 15.10
CA GLU A 259 18.32 -15.44 15.20
C GLU A 259 19.49 -14.44 15.20
N LYS A 260 20.51 -14.67 16.03
CA LYS A 260 21.65 -13.75 16.15
C LYS A 260 22.43 -13.62 14.83
N SER A 261 22.65 -14.72 14.12
CA SER A 261 23.28 -14.72 12.80
C SER A 261 22.43 -14.00 11.75
N TYR A 262 21.11 -14.25 11.76
CA TYR A 262 20.18 -13.56 10.88
C TYR A 262 20.18 -12.05 11.10
N GLU A 263 20.04 -11.61 12.35
CA GLU A 263 20.03 -10.18 12.69
C GLU A 263 21.35 -9.50 12.34
N LYS A 264 22.49 -10.18 12.54
CA LYS A 264 23.80 -9.67 12.09
C LYS A 264 23.83 -9.47 10.57
N PHE A 265 23.35 -10.45 9.82
CA PHE A 265 23.27 -10.39 8.36
C PHE A 265 22.38 -9.23 7.90
N MET A 266 21.16 -9.14 8.44
CA MET A 266 20.19 -8.10 8.07
C MET A 266 20.70 -6.70 8.43
N ASN A 267 21.29 -6.53 9.61
CA ASN A 267 21.91 -5.25 9.98
C ASN A 267 23.03 -4.85 9.03
N ARG A 268 23.87 -5.78 8.55
CA ARG A 268 24.93 -5.47 7.58
C ARG A 268 24.35 -4.93 6.27
N ILE A 269 23.39 -5.64 5.68
CA ILE A 269 22.82 -5.25 4.37
C ILE A 269 21.99 -3.95 4.43
N PHE A 270 21.46 -3.58 5.61
CA PHE A 270 20.64 -2.38 5.77
C PHE A 270 21.35 -1.18 6.42
N LYS A 271 22.46 -1.36 7.15
CA LYS A 271 23.25 -0.26 7.77
C LYS A 271 24.24 0.42 6.83
N GLU A 272 24.69 -0.25 5.78
CA GLU A 272 25.72 0.28 4.85
C GLU A 272 25.17 1.32 3.85
N SER A 273 24.14 2.10 4.21
CA SER A 273 23.49 3.10 3.33
C SER A 273 23.20 4.42 4.03
#